data_AF-I3EH16-F1
#
_entry.id   AF-I3EH16-F1
#
_cell.length_a   1.000
_cell.length_b   1.000
_cell.length_c   1.000
_cell.angle_alpha   90.00
_cell.angle_beta   90.00
_cell.angle_gamma   90.00
#
_symmetry.space_group_name_H-M   'P 1'
#
loop_
_entity.id
_entity.type
_entity.pdbx_description
1 polymer ?
#
loop_
_entity_poly.entity_id
_entity_poly.type
_entity_poly.pdbx_seq_one_letter_code
_entity_poly.pdbx_strand_id
1 'polypeptide(L)'
;MPLLYSFDMKQCFAKMCSAEKLVKQKIAKSLQPTRRFGGLVLSPKGTKTVSPPDRKYIDKYGLAVVDCSWNKVDQVDFTTLPVMRNRLLPYLVAANTVNYGRPCKLNCVEAFSAALYICGYKEDAEKILEPFPYGMEFLKINKELLESYSQCETAEDVIAVQNKYTSIGKNKE
;
A
#
# COMPACT_ATOMS: atom_id res chain seq x y z
N MET A 1 -3.11 10.77 11.96
CA MET A 1 -3.36 10.59 10.52
C MET A 1 -2.46 11.44 9.63
N PRO A 2 -1.50 10.81 8.93
CA PRO A 2 -0.69 11.47 7.91
C PRO A 2 -1.52 11.83 6.67
N LEU A 3 -0.98 12.70 5.81
CA LEU A 3 -1.63 13.11 4.56
C LEU A 3 -1.55 11.97 3.54
N LEU A 4 -2.70 11.57 3.00
CA LEU A 4 -2.82 10.51 1.99
C LEU A 4 -3.12 11.10 0.61
N TYR A 5 -2.48 10.56 -0.42
CA TYR A 5 -2.57 11.04 -1.80
C TYR A 5 -2.74 9.91 -2.81
N SER A 6 -3.58 10.10 -3.82
CA SER A 6 -3.72 9.15 -4.93
C SER A 6 -3.28 9.79 -6.23
N PHE A 7 -2.31 9.20 -6.93
CA PHE A 7 -2.02 9.56 -8.31
C PHE A 7 -3.02 8.84 -9.21
N ASP A 8 -4.04 9.58 -9.65
CA ASP A 8 -5.08 9.04 -10.52
C ASP A 8 -4.58 8.94 -11.97
N MET A 9 -4.38 7.71 -12.45
CA MET A 9 -4.01 7.43 -13.84
C MET A 9 -5.22 7.42 -14.79
N LYS A 10 -6.45 7.65 -14.30
CA LYS A 10 -7.72 7.59 -15.03
C LYS A 10 -7.99 6.25 -15.72
N GLN A 11 -7.41 5.17 -15.19
CA GLN A 11 -7.54 3.82 -15.74
C GLN A 11 -8.55 2.94 -14.99
N CYS A 12 -9.01 3.38 -13.82
CA CYS A 12 -9.95 2.68 -12.96
C CYS A 12 -11.38 3.21 -13.15
N PHE A 13 -12.37 2.33 -12.97
CA PHE A 13 -13.76 2.78 -12.85
C PHE A 13 -13.96 3.45 -11.49
N ALA A 14 -14.20 4.77 -11.48
CA ALA A 14 -14.29 5.61 -10.28
C ALA A 14 -15.30 5.12 -9.21
N LYS A 15 -16.31 4.33 -9.59
CA LYS A 15 -17.27 3.73 -8.64
C LYS A 15 -16.69 2.54 -7.86
N MET A 16 -15.74 1.82 -8.43
CA MET A 16 -15.14 0.62 -7.83
C MET A 16 -13.74 0.87 -7.28
N CYS A 17 -13.16 2.04 -7.55
CA CYS A 17 -11.85 2.41 -7.04
C CYS A 17 -11.90 2.73 -5.54
N SER A 18 -11.10 2.00 -4.75
CA SER A 18 -10.97 2.26 -3.31
C SER A 18 -10.27 3.59 -3.00
N ALA A 19 -9.33 4.04 -3.83
CA ALA A 19 -8.70 5.35 -3.66
C ALA A 19 -9.70 6.50 -3.85
N GLU A 20 -10.55 6.42 -4.88
CA GLU A 20 -11.59 7.43 -5.14
C GLU A 20 -12.62 7.50 -4.00
N LYS A 21 -12.94 6.36 -3.37
CA LYS A 21 -13.80 6.35 -2.18
C LYS A 21 -13.17 7.12 -1.01
N LEU A 22 -11.87 6.96 -0.77
CA LEU A 22 -11.14 7.73 0.25
C LEU A 22 -11.09 9.23 -0.08
N VAL A 23 -10.97 9.58 -1.37
CA VAL A 23 -11.02 10.98 -1.82
C VAL A 23 -12.39 11.61 -1.57
N LYS A 24 -13.48 10.91 -1.90
CA LYS A 24 -14.86 11.36 -1.62
C LYS A 24 -15.12 11.57 -0.13
N GLN A 25 -14.51 10.74 0.72
CA GLN A 25 -14.60 10.86 2.17
C GLN A 25 -13.63 11.89 2.77
N LYS A 26 -12.88 12.63 1.93
CA LYS A 26 -11.87 13.62 2.34
C LYS A 26 -10.74 13.04 3.20
N ILE A 27 -10.52 11.73 3.13
CA ILE A 27 -9.42 11.03 3.83
C ILE A 27 -8.13 11.13 2.99
N ALA A 28 -8.26 11.03 1.67
CA ALA A 28 -7.15 11.19 0.72
C ALA A 28 -7.40 12.35 -0.26
N LYS A 29 -6.34 12.80 -0.94
CA LYS A 29 -6.42 13.83 -2.00
C LYS A 29 -5.94 13.25 -3.33
N SER A 30 -6.67 13.50 -4.41
CA SER A 30 -6.21 13.15 -5.75
C SER A 30 -5.11 14.12 -6.23
N LEU A 31 -4.06 13.59 -6.84
CA LEU A 31 -2.96 14.32 -7.45
C LEU A 31 -2.87 13.96 -8.93
N GLN A 32 -2.47 14.94 -9.75
CA GLN A 32 -2.16 14.70 -11.16
C GLN A 32 -0.84 13.91 -11.28
N PRO A 33 -0.71 12.97 -12.25
CA PRO A 33 0.48 12.14 -12.41
C PRO A 33 1.80 12.91 -12.51
N THR A 34 1.80 14.09 -13.13
CA THR A 34 2.99 14.93 -13.35
C THR A 34 3.39 15.77 -12.13
N ARG A 35 2.59 15.76 -11.05
CA ARG A 35 2.84 16.58 -9.88
C ARG A 35 4.01 16.01 -9.08
N ARG A 36 5.03 16.86 -8.84
CA ARG A 36 6.14 16.51 -7.94
C ARG A 36 5.61 16.21 -6.53
N PHE A 37 6.12 15.13 -5.95
CA PHE A 37 5.77 14.68 -4.60
C PHE A 37 7.02 14.31 -3.82
N GLY A 38 7.13 14.85 -2.60
CA GLY A 38 8.30 14.65 -1.73
C GLY A 38 8.18 13.47 -0.78
N GLY A 39 6.99 12.88 -0.65
CA GLY A 39 6.69 11.81 0.30
C GLY A 39 7.02 10.43 -0.24
N LEU A 40 6.43 9.43 0.42
CA LEU A 40 6.58 8.02 0.04
C LEU A 40 5.52 7.66 -1.01
N VAL A 41 5.92 7.00 -2.10
CA VAL A 41 4.98 6.56 -3.14
C VAL A 41 4.95 5.05 -3.20
N LEU A 42 3.79 4.44 -3.00
CA LEU A 42 3.58 3.00 -3.20
C LEU A 42 3.35 2.76 -4.69
N SER A 43 4.28 2.02 -5.30
CA SER A 43 4.31 1.78 -6.74
C SER A 43 4.82 0.37 -7.03
N PRO A 44 4.22 -0.35 -8.01
CA PRO A 44 4.70 -1.66 -8.44
C PRO A 44 6.09 -1.61 -9.09
N LYS A 45 6.61 -0.41 -9.40
CA LYS A 45 7.98 -0.17 -9.88
C LYS A 45 8.91 0.35 -8.79
N GLY A 46 8.55 0.19 -7.52
CA GLY A 46 9.45 0.51 -6.40
C GLY A 46 10.71 -0.33 -6.43
N THR A 47 11.82 0.25 -5.97
CA THR A 47 13.14 -0.43 -5.90
C THR A 47 13.48 -0.92 -4.49
N LYS A 48 12.74 -0.46 -3.48
CA LYS A 48 12.91 -0.80 -2.06
C LYS A 48 11.55 -1.14 -1.45
N THR A 49 11.47 -2.08 -0.51
CA THR A 49 10.21 -2.35 0.19
C THR A 49 9.95 -1.30 1.29
N VAL A 50 8.67 -1.05 1.61
CA VAL A 50 8.29 -0.19 2.74
C VAL A 50 8.87 -0.75 4.04
N SER A 51 9.36 0.14 4.91
CA SER A 51 9.91 -0.22 6.21
C SER A 51 9.66 0.88 7.25
N PRO A 52 9.76 0.59 8.56
CA PRO A 52 9.48 1.59 9.60
C PRO A 52 10.24 2.93 9.48
N PRO A 53 11.51 2.98 9.01
CA PRO A 53 12.22 4.24 8.77
C PRO A 53 11.58 5.17 7.73
N ASP A 54 10.68 4.68 6.88
CA ASP A 54 9.97 5.51 5.90
C ASP A 54 8.96 6.46 6.56
N ARG A 55 8.62 6.23 7.85
CA ARG A 55 7.78 7.11 8.68
C ARG A 55 8.19 8.58 8.59
N LYS A 56 9.50 8.89 8.61
CA LYS A 56 10.01 10.27 8.51
C LYS A 56 9.59 11.01 7.23
N TYR A 57 9.39 10.28 6.13
CA TYR A 57 8.92 10.86 4.87
C TYR A 57 7.41 11.03 4.87
N ILE A 58 6.69 10.09 5.48
CA ILE A 58 5.23 10.13 5.64
C ILE A 58 4.84 11.31 6.54
N ASP A 59 5.53 11.51 7.67
CA ASP A 59 5.29 12.64 8.57
C ASP A 59 5.51 13.99 7.87
N LYS A 60 6.57 14.10 7.07
CA LYS A 60 6.96 15.38 6.46
C LYS A 60 6.17 15.75 5.20
N TYR A 61 5.81 14.75 4.38
CA TYR A 61 5.28 15.00 3.04
C TYR A 61 4.04 14.15 2.70
N GLY A 62 3.70 13.17 3.51
CA GLY A 62 2.59 12.24 3.29
C GLY A 62 2.95 10.96 2.54
N LEU A 63 1.93 10.14 2.34
CA LEU A 63 1.97 8.84 1.68
C LEU A 63 1.09 8.89 0.42
N ALA A 64 1.61 8.39 -0.70
CA ALA A 64 0.88 8.32 -1.96
C ALA A 64 0.78 6.90 -2.49
N VAL A 65 -0.26 6.61 -3.26
CA VAL A 65 -0.41 5.39 -4.08
C VAL A 65 -0.53 5.77 -5.56
N VAL A 66 -0.06 4.89 -6.43
CA VAL A 66 -0.37 4.96 -7.87
C VAL A 66 -1.67 4.19 -8.12
N ASP A 67 -2.76 4.91 -8.37
CA ASP A 67 -4.07 4.30 -8.65
C ASP A 67 -4.16 3.89 -10.11
N CYS A 68 -3.89 2.61 -10.34
CA CYS A 68 -4.02 1.98 -11.64
C CYS A 68 -4.71 0.63 -11.51
N SER A 69 -5.38 0.21 -12.58
CA SER A 69 -6.00 -1.11 -12.64
C SER A 69 -4.91 -2.17 -12.80
N TRP A 70 -5.01 -3.26 -12.03
CA TRP A 70 -4.13 -4.42 -12.19
C TRP A 70 -4.10 -4.97 -13.62
N ASN A 71 -5.18 -4.81 -14.39
CA ASN A 71 -5.27 -5.27 -15.78
C ASN A 71 -4.58 -4.34 -16.79
N LYS A 72 -4.22 -3.12 -16.37
CA LYS A 72 -3.62 -2.08 -17.22
C LYS A 72 -2.31 -1.55 -16.65
N VAL A 73 -1.76 -2.21 -15.62
CA VAL A 73 -0.52 -1.78 -14.97
C VAL A 73 0.64 -1.72 -15.96
N ASP A 74 0.70 -2.65 -16.92
CA ASP A 74 1.74 -2.68 -17.96
C ASP A 74 1.57 -1.56 -19.01
N GLN A 75 0.39 -0.92 -19.06
CA GLN A 75 0.09 0.22 -19.93
C GLN A 75 0.29 1.56 -19.23
N VAL A 76 0.65 1.55 -17.94
CA VAL A 76 0.98 2.77 -17.19
C VAL A 76 2.38 3.22 -17.58
N ASP A 77 2.48 4.43 -18.11
CA ASP A 77 3.77 5.07 -18.32
C ASP A 77 4.33 5.59 -16.99
N PHE A 78 5.03 4.72 -16.27
CA PHE A 78 5.69 5.06 -15.01
C PHE A 78 6.81 6.11 -15.16
N THR A 79 7.25 6.44 -16.38
CA THR A 79 8.24 7.51 -16.59
C THR A 79 7.66 8.90 -16.30
N THR A 80 6.34 9.04 -16.38
CA THR A 80 5.63 10.29 -16.07
C THR A 80 5.43 10.54 -14.57
N LEU A 81 5.58 9.49 -13.75
CA LEU A 81 5.40 9.58 -12.31
C LEU A 81 6.68 10.11 -11.65
N PRO A 82 6.55 10.91 -10.57
CA PRO A 82 7.72 11.39 -9.84
C PRO A 82 8.57 10.23 -9.35
N VAL A 83 9.83 10.18 -9.79
CA VAL A 83 10.81 9.09 -9.54
C VAL A 83 11.27 9.01 -8.08
N MET A 84 10.65 9.74 -7.16
CA MET A 84 11.23 9.96 -5.83
C MET A 84 10.57 9.09 -4.77
N ARG A 85 11.38 8.16 -4.22
CA ARG A 85 11.07 7.29 -3.07
C ARG A 85 9.89 6.34 -3.30
N ASN A 86 9.87 5.72 -4.47
CA ASN A 86 8.97 4.61 -4.75
C ASN A 86 9.28 3.42 -3.83
N ARG A 87 8.24 2.82 -3.26
CA ARG A 87 8.32 1.62 -2.44
C ARG A 87 7.39 0.53 -2.96
N LEU A 88 7.88 -0.70 -2.86
CA LEU A 88 7.07 -1.91 -2.95
C LEU A 88 6.46 -2.21 -1.60
N LEU A 89 5.31 -2.87 -1.59
CA LEU A 89 4.80 -3.50 -0.38
C LEU A 89 5.38 -4.91 -0.26
N PRO A 90 5.69 -5.36 0.98
CA PRO A 90 6.08 -6.74 1.20
C PRO A 90 4.91 -7.69 0.95
N TYR A 91 5.21 -8.98 0.97
CA TYR A 91 4.21 -10.04 0.83
C TYR A 91 3.09 -9.87 1.84
N LEU A 92 1.88 -9.74 1.32
CA LEU A 92 0.62 -9.63 2.04
C LEU A 92 -0.49 -10.25 1.18
N VAL A 93 -1.54 -10.72 1.84
CA VAL A 93 -2.69 -11.36 1.19
C VAL A 93 -3.84 -10.37 1.11
N ALA A 94 -4.47 -10.28 -0.06
CA ALA A 94 -5.63 -9.41 -0.25
C ALA A 94 -6.88 -9.95 0.46
N ALA A 95 -7.67 -9.05 1.05
CA ALA A 95 -9.02 -9.32 1.56
C ALA A 95 -10.11 -8.63 0.71
N ASN A 96 -9.72 -7.82 -0.28
CA ASN A 96 -10.68 -7.19 -1.19
C ASN A 96 -11.53 -8.21 -1.94
N THR A 97 -12.75 -7.81 -2.29
CA THR A 97 -13.76 -8.69 -2.91
C THR A 97 -13.37 -9.26 -4.27
N VAL A 98 -12.39 -8.67 -4.96
CA VAL A 98 -11.98 -9.09 -6.31
C VAL A 98 -10.86 -10.13 -6.26
N ASN A 99 -9.93 -9.98 -5.31
CA ASN A 99 -8.70 -10.78 -5.24
C ASN A 99 -8.51 -11.46 -3.87
N TYR A 100 -9.60 -11.71 -3.13
CA TYR A 100 -9.54 -12.34 -1.82
C TYR A 100 -8.64 -13.58 -1.81
N GLY A 101 -7.72 -13.66 -0.85
CA GLY A 101 -6.78 -14.77 -0.69
C GLY A 101 -5.59 -14.75 -1.66
N ARG A 102 -5.55 -13.83 -2.64
CA ARG A 102 -4.43 -13.76 -3.59
C ARG A 102 -3.27 -12.95 -3.01
N PRO A 103 -2.03 -13.46 -3.10
CA PRO A 103 -0.86 -12.74 -2.62
C PRO A 103 -0.55 -11.53 -3.50
N CYS A 104 -0.11 -10.43 -2.88
CA CYS A 104 0.37 -9.20 -3.52
C CYS A 104 -0.65 -8.52 -4.48
N LYS A 105 -1.93 -8.90 -4.44
CA LYS A 105 -3.02 -8.33 -5.25
C LYS A 105 -3.90 -7.36 -4.44
N LEU A 106 -3.23 -6.53 -3.66
CA LEU A 106 -3.86 -5.51 -2.82
C LEU A 106 -4.51 -4.42 -3.68
N ASN A 107 -5.57 -3.82 -3.18
CA ASN A 107 -6.12 -2.58 -3.72
C ASN A 107 -5.49 -1.35 -3.03
N CYS A 108 -5.85 -0.15 -3.47
CA CYS A 108 -5.24 1.09 -2.97
C CYS A 108 -5.44 1.32 -1.46
N VAL A 109 -6.60 0.99 -0.88
CA VAL A 109 -6.83 1.17 0.58
C VAL A 109 -6.06 0.14 1.40
N GLU A 110 -6.00 -1.11 0.95
CA GLU A 110 -5.17 -2.15 1.58
C GLU A 110 -3.69 -1.78 1.50
N ALA A 111 -3.25 -1.21 0.38
CA ALA A 111 -1.89 -0.72 0.20
C ALA A 111 -1.54 0.43 1.15
N PHE A 112 -2.44 1.41 1.28
CA PHE A 112 -2.29 2.47 2.28
C PHE A 112 -2.23 1.90 3.69
N SER A 113 -3.17 1.02 4.04
CA SER A 113 -3.26 0.47 5.40
C SER A 113 -2.01 -0.34 5.74
N ALA A 114 -1.52 -1.18 4.83
CA ALA A 114 -0.27 -1.90 4.99
C ALA A 114 0.91 -0.97 5.28
N ALA A 115 1.11 0.06 4.45
CA ALA A 115 2.23 0.98 4.64
C ALA A 115 2.11 1.79 5.94
N LEU A 116 0.91 2.23 6.30
CA LEU A 116 0.64 2.92 7.56
C LEU A 116 0.96 2.01 8.75
N TYR A 117 0.50 0.76 8.71
CA TYR A 117 0.73 -0.21 9.78
C TYR A 117 2.22 -0.49 9.96
N ILE A 118 2.93 -0.78 8.85
CA ILE A 118 4.37 -1.03 8.87
C ILE A 118 5.12 0.19 9.41
N CYS A 119 4.72 1.41 9.06
CA CYS A 119 5.36 2.63 9.55
C CYS A 119 4.91 3.05 10.97
N GLY A 120 4.13 2.23 11.67
CA GLY A 120 3.73 2.45 13.06
C GLY A 120 2.46 3.29 13.27
N TYR A 121 1.71 3.61 12.22
CA TYR A 121 0.41 4.29 12.31
C TYR A 121 -0.75 3.28 12.37
N LYS A 122 -0.71 2.36 13.35
CA LYS A 122 -1.66 1.22 13.43
C LYS A 122 -3.13 1.68 13.51
N GLU A 123 -3.42 2.67 14.34
CA GLU A 123 -4.76 3.25 14.47
C GLU A 123 -5.25 3.91 13.18
N ASP A 124 -4.38 4.67 12.49
CA ASP A 124 -4.73 5.27 11.20
C ASP A 124 -4.95 4.19 10.13
N ALA A 125 -4.17 3.10 10.16
CA ALA A 125 -4.31 1.97 9.26
C ALA A 125 -5.66 1.24 9.40
N GLU A 126 -6.17 1.12 10.64
CA GLU A 126 -7.51 0.61 10.95
C GLU A 126 -8.59 1.59 10.48
N LYS A 127 -8.43 2.87 10.81
CA LYS A 127 -9.43 3.91 10.53
C LYS A 127 -9.75 4.05 9.04
N ILE A 128 -8.74 4.00 8.17
CA ILE A 128 -8.98 4.13 6.72
C ILE A 128 -9.70 2.91 6.11
N LEU A 129 -9.74 1.78 6.83
CA LEU A 129 -10.40 0.55 6.41
C LEU A 129 -11.85 0.47 6.87
N GLU A 130 -12.26 1.19 7.91
CA GLU A 130 -13.65 1.22 8.43
C GLU A 130 -14.73 1.38 7.35
N PRO A 131 -14.56 2.22 6.30
CA PRO A 131 -15.58 2.37 5.26
C PRO A 131 -15.77 1.12 4.38
N PHE A 132 -14.89 0.13 4.48
CA PHE A 132 -14.83 -1.04 3.62
C PHE A 132 -15.27 -2.28 4.40
N PRO A 133 -16.34 -3.00 3.99
CA PRO A 133 -16.85 -4.15 4.74
C PRO A 133 -15.81 -5.27 4.96
N TYR A 134 -14.86 -5.42 4.05
CA TYR A 134 -13.74 -6.37 4.13
C TYR A 134 -12.49 -5.81 4.81
N GLY A 135 -12.51 -4.53 5.20
CA GLY A 135 -11.32 -3.81 5.65
C GLY A 135 -10.68 -4.44 6.86
N MET A 136 -11.46 -4.78 7.90
CA MET A 136 -10.92 -5.43 9.10
C MET A 136 -10.41 -6.85 8.84
N GLU A 137 -10.97 -7.56 7.85
CA GLU A 137 -10.47 -8.88 7.46
C GLU A 137 -9.05 -8.79 6.90
N PHE A 138 -8.71 -7.72 6.16
CA PHE A 138 -7.35 -7.49 5.67
C PHE A 138 -6.31 -7.46 6.80
N LEU A 139 -6.58 -6.72 7.87
CA LEU A 139 -5.68 -6.65 9.02
C LEU A 139 -5.62 -7.97 9.77
N LYS A 140 -6.75 -8.66 9.88
CA LYS A 140 -6.85 -9.94 10.58
C LYS A 140 -6.05 -11.04 9.89
N ILE A 141 -6.21 -11.24 8.57
CA ILE A 141 -5.50 -12.31 7.85
C ILE A 141 -3.99 -12.04 7.74
N ASN A 142 -3.57 -10.78 7.82
CA ASN A 142 -2.16 -10.39 7.73
C ASN A 142 -1.54 -10.02 9.10
N LYS A 143 -2.25 -10.22 10.21
CA LYS A 143 -1.87 -9.67 11.53
C LYS A 143 -0.44 -10.02 11.93
N GLU A 144 -0.05 -11.28 11.83
CA GLU A 144 1.28 -11.76 12.21
C GLU A 144 2.39 -11.11 11.36
N LEU A 145 2.16 -11.00 10.05
CA LEU A 145 3.09 -10.37 9.12
C LEU A 145 3.19 -8.87 9.35
N LEU A 146 2.06 -8.18 9.47
CA LEU A 146 2.01 -6.73 9.70
C LEU A 146 2.68 -6.36 11.02
N GLU A 147 2.46 -7.14 12.09
CA GLU A 147 3.14 -6.94 13.36
C GLU A 147 4.65 -7.15 13.20
N SER A 148 5.08 -8.27 12.59
CA SER A 148 6.49 -8.57 12.38
C SER A 148 7.20 -7.50 11.54
N TYR A 149 6.57 -7.03 10.46
CA TYR A 149 7.10 -5.95 9.63
C TYR A 149 7.18 -4.61 10.39
N SER A 150 6.23 -4.33 11.29
CA SER A 150 6.25 -3.10 12.08
C SER A 150 7.38 -3.05 13.13
N GLN A 151 7.95 -4.19 13.51
CA GLN A 151 9.08 -4.30 14.42
C GLN A 151 10.45 -4.34 13.70
N CYS A 152 10.47 -4.30 12.37
CA CYS A 152 11.72 -4.31 11.60
C CYS A 152 12.46 -2.96 11.69
N GLU A 153 13.78 -2.96 11.59
CA GLU A 153 14.56 -1.72 11.60
C GLU A 153 14.88 -1.24 10.18
N THR A 154 14.95 -2.17 9.23
CA THR A 154 15.33 -1.90 7.85
C THR A 154 14.38 -2.58 6.86
N ALA A 155 14.48 -2.18 5.58
CA ALA A 155 13.70 -2.84 4.53
C ALA A 155 14.25 -4.24 4.22
N GLU A 156 15.53 -4.43 4.46
CA GLU A 156 16.23 -5.70 4.35
C GLU A 156 15.67 -6.70 5.38
N ASP A 157 15.38 -6.25 6.61
CA ASP A 157 14.71 -7.07 7.63
C ASP A 157 13.29 -7.45 7.21
N VAL A 158 12.53 -6.49 6.66
CA VAL A 158 11.19 -6.75 6.13
C VAL A 158 11.22 -7.83 5.05
N ILE A 159 12.22 -7.79 4.15
CA ILE A 159 12.43 -8.82 3.13
C ILE A 159 12.80 -10.17 3.78
N ALA A 160 13.63 -10.18 4.81
CA ALA A 160 13.99 -11.39 5.54
C ALA A 160 12.77 -12.06 6.20
N VAL A 161 11.91 -11.29 6.86
CA VAL A 161 10.63 -11.76 7.43
C VAL A 161 9.73 -12.34 6.33
N GLN A 162 9.59 -11.63 5.20
CA GLN A 162 8.82 -12.09 4.04
C GLN A 162 9.35 -13.43 3.51
N ASN A 163 10.66 -13.55 3.32
CA ASN A 163 11.29 -14.76 2.79
C ASN A 163 11.12 -15.95 3.74
N LYS A 164 11.25 -15.71 5.05
CA LYS A 164 10.99 -16.73 6.07
C LYS A 164 9.55 -17.23 5.97
N TYR A 165 8.57 -16.33 5.92
CA TYR A 165 7.15 -16.70 5.83
C TYR A 165 6.83 -17.48 4.55
N THR A 166 7.30 -16.99 3.39
CA THR A 166 7.05 -17.64 2.09
C THR A 166 7.78 -18.97 1.93
N SER A 167 8.92 -19.18 2.60
CA SER A 167 9.60 -20.47 2.62
C SER A 167 8.86 -21.53 3.46
N ILE A 168 8.22 -21.13 4.56
CA ILE A 168 7.42 -22.03 5.42
C ILE A 168 6.19 -22.55 4.68
N GLY A 169 5.57 -21.73 3.82
CA GLY A 169 4.42 -22.12 3.00
C GLY A 169 4.75 -23.19 1.95
N LYS A 170 5.99 -23.23 1.43
CA LYS A 170 6.44 -24.22 0.43
C LYS A 170 6.73 -25.61 1.02
N ASN A 171 6.86 -25.74 2.34
CA ASN A 171 7.11 -27.03 3.00
C ASN A 171 5.81 -27.72 3.50
N LYS A 172 4.64 -27.16 3.18
CA LYS A 172 3.32 -27.70 3.55
C LYS A 172 2.52 -28.26 2.35
N GLU A 173 3.15 -28.35 1.17
CA GLU A 173 2.61 -29.00 -0.02
C GLU A 173 3.26 -30.37 -0.25
#